data_AF-A0A1M4ZMN8-F1
#
_entry.id   AF-A0A1M4ZMN8-F1
#
_cell.length_a   1.000
_cell.length_b   1.000
_cell.length_c   1.000
_cell.angle_alpha   90.00
_cell.angle_beta   90.00
_cell.angle_gamma   90.00
#
_symmetry.space_group_name_H-M   'P 1'
#
loop_
_entity.id
_entity.type
_entity.pdbx_description
1 polymer ?
#
loop_
_entity_poly.entity_id
_entity_poly.type
_entity_poly.pdbx_seq_one_letter_code
_entity_poly.pdbx_strand_id
1 'polypeptide(L)' 'MLKGIGYLLFGAGLVLMIPKFIKQYKKEKNIENLLELGGVVMLGISSILLGILELM' A
#
# COMPACT_ATOMS: atom_id res chain seq x y z
N MET A 1 -12.70 -9.10 -13.57
CA MET A 1 -13.65 -8.92 -12.43
C MET A 1 -13.16 -9.44 -11.08
N LEU A 2 -13.19 -10.75 -10.74
CA LEU A 2 -12.82 -11.21 -9.38
C LEU A 2 -11.37 -10.85 -8.99
N LYS A 3 -10.42 -11.00 -9.93
CA LYS A 3 -9.02 -10.57 -9.76
C LYS A 3 -8.91 -9.07 -9.46
N GLY A 4 -9.64 -8.24 -10.20
CA GLY A 4 -9.66 -6.79 -10.00
C GLY A 4 -10.16 -6.37 -8.62
N ILE A 5 -11.24 -7.01 -8.15
CA ILE A 5 -11.74 -6.81 -6.77
C ILE A 5 -10.68 -7.24 -5.75
N GLY A 6 -10.00 -8.37 -5.97
CA GLY A 6 -8.90 -8.83 -5.12
C GLY A 6 -7.75 -7.81 -5.01
N TYR A 7 -7.33 -7.25 -6.14
CA TYR A 7 -6.30 -6.20 -6.16
C TYR A 7 -6.76 -4.91 -5.48
N LEU A 8 -8.02 -4.50 -5.64
CA LEU A 8 -8.57 -3.33 -4.93
C LEU A 8 -8.60 -3.54 -3.42
N LEU A 9 -9.05 -4.70 -2.96
CA LEU A 9 -9.10 -5.04 -1.54
C LEU A 9 -7.69 -5.10 -0.93
N PHE A 10 -6.73 -5.70 -1.64
CA PHE A 10 -5.33 -5.75 -1.19
C PHE A 10 -4.72 -4.35 -1.12
N GLY A 11 -4.91 -3.53 -2.16
CA GLY A 11 -4.43 -2.15 -2.19
C GLY A 11 -5.04 -1.28 -1.10
N ALA A 12 -6.35 -1.40 -0.85
CA ALA A 12 -7.03 -0.72 0.24
C ALA A 12 -6.47 -1.15 1.61
N GLY A 13 -6.22 -2.45 1.81
CA GLY A 13 -5.59 -2.97 3.02
C GLY A 13 -4.20 -2.38 3.27
N LEU A 14 -3.38 -2.26 2.23
CA LEU A 14 -2.06 -1.63 2.32
C LEU A 14 -2.16 -0.14 2.67
N VAL A 15 -3.09 0.59 2.03
CA VAL A 15 -3.31 2.02 2.32
C VAL A 15 -3.75 2.23 3.77
N LEU A 16 -4.62 1.37 4.30
CA LEU A 16 -5.05 1.42 5.70
C LEU A 16 -3.91 1.14 6.69
N MET A 17 -2.86 0.43 6.27
CA MET A 17 -1.67 0.19 7.10
C MET A 17 -0.67 1.35 7.09
N ILE A 18 -0.74 2.29 6.14
CA ILE A 18 0.17 3.45 6.04
C ILE A 18 0.34 4.21 7.37
N PRO A 19 -0.72 4.53 8.15
CA PRO A 19 -0.57 5.24 9.42
C PRO A 19 0.34 4.53 10.43
N LYS A 20 0.36 3.19 10.43
CA LYS A 20 1.25 2.38 11.27
C LYS A 20 2.71 2.62 10.89
N PHE A 21 3.04 2.53 9.61
CA PHE A 21 4.39 2.77 9.10
C PHE A 21 4.84 4.22 9.30
N ILE A 22 3.95 5.20 9.11
CA ILE A 22 4.23 6.61 9.43
C ILE A 22 4.58 6.78 10.92
N LYS A 23 3.82 6.14 11.81
CA LYS A 23 4.07 6.21 13.25
C LYS A 23 5.43 5.59 13.64
N GLN A 24 5.79 4.47 13.03
CA GLN A 24 7.11 3.84 13.24
C GLN A 24 8.24 4.73 12.72
N TYR A 25 8.13 5.22 11.48
CA TYR A 25 9.12 6.15 10.92
C TYR A 25 9.29 7.42 11.79
N LYS A 26 8.20 8.02 12.28
CA LYS A 26 8.29 9.19 13.17
C LYS A 26 8.97 8.90 14.50
N LYS A 27 8.84 7.67 15.03
CA LYS A 27 9.42 7.26 16.31
C LYS A 27 10.93 7.01 16.22
N GLU A 28 11.36 6.29 15.19
CA GLU A 28 12.74 5.80 15.09
C GLU A 28 13.59 6.60 14.09
N LYS A 29 12.95 7.22 13.08
CA LYS A 29 13.57 8.07 12.04
C LYS A 29 14.75 7.40 11.30
N ASN A 30 14.80 6.08 11.24
CA ASN A 30 15.81 5.37 10.46
C ASN A 30 15.37 5.24 8.99
N ILE A 31 16.35 4.91 8.13
CA ILE A 31 16.12 4.76 6.70
C ILE A 31 15.28 3.53 6.35
N GLU A 32 15.38 2.45 7.14
CA GLU A 32 14.62 1.22 6.93
C GLU A 32 13.11 1.48 7.06
N ASN A 33 12.66 2.17 8.11
CA ASN A 33 11.25 2.52 8.27
C ASN A 33 10.74 3.46 7.17
N LEU A 34 11.61 4.33 6.63
CA LEU A 34 11.26 5.18 5.49
C LEU A 34 11.07 4.35 4.21
N LEU A 35 11.96 3.39 3.97
CA LEU A 35 11.88 2.47 2.84
C LEU A 35 10.67 1.55 2.95
N GLU A 36 10.35 1.04 4.15
CA GLU A 36 9.13 0.26 4.40
C GLU A 36 7.88 1.08 4.10
N LEU A 37 7.80 2.32 4.60
CA LEU A 37 6.69 3.22 4.30
C LEU A 37 6.55 3.47 2.79
N GLY A 38 7.66 3.76 2.11
CA GLY A 38 7.68 3.97 0.67
C GLY A 38 7.22 2.73 -0.10
N GLY A 39 7.69 1.55 0.30
CA GLY A 39 7.31 0.26 -0.29
C GLY A 39 5.81 -0.02 -0.15
N VAL A 40 5.24 0.20 1.03
CA VAL A 40 3.80 0.01 1.29
C VAL A 40 2.96 0.96 0.43
N VAL A 41 3.38 2.21 0.30
CA VAL A 41 2.71 3.20 -0.56
C VAL A 41 2.77 2.77 -2.03
N MET A 42 3.93 2.37 -2.53
CA MET A 42 4.08 1.91 -3.92
C MET A 42 3.22 0.68 -4.19
N LEU A 43 3.26 -0.32 -3.31
CA LEU A 43 2.45 -1.54 -3.44
C LEU A 43 0.95 -1.22 -3.41
N GLY A 44 0.51 -0.32 -2.52
CA GLY A 44 -0.87 0.12 -2.44
C GLY A 44 -1.35 0.74 -3.76
N ILE A 45 -0.59 1.68 -4.31
CA ILE A 45 -0.90 2.36 -5.58
C ILE A 45 -0.90 1.35 -6.73
N SER A 46 0.14 0.52 -6.85
CA SER A 46 0.24 -0.49 -7.92
C SER A 46 -0.92 -1.47 -7.88
N SER A 47 -1.32 -1.94 -6.69
CA SER A 47 -2.46 -2.85 -6.55
C SER A 47 -3.79 -2.18 -6.91
N ILE A 48 -4.00 -0.92 -6.54
CA ILE A 48 -5.21 -0.19 -6.93
C ILE A 48 -5.28 -0.02 -8.46
N LEU A 49 -4.16 0.36 -9.09
CA LEU A 49 -4.08 0.51 -10.55
C LEU A 49 -4.37 -0.79 -11.29
N LEU A 50 -3.78 -1.90 -10.83
CA LEU A 50 -4.07 -3.25 -11.36
C LEU A 50 -5.54 -3.62 -11.16
N GLY A 51 -6.12 -3.28 -10.00
CA GLY A 51 -7.53 -3.52 -9.72
C GLY A 51 -8.47 -2.80 -10.68
N ILE A 52 -8.17 -1.54 -10.98
CA ILE A 52 -8.93 -0.73 -11.94
C ILE A 52 -8.78 -1.28 -13.36
N LEU A 53 -7.54 -1.60 -13.78
CA LEU A 53 -7.27 -2.16 -15.11
C LEU A 53 -8.03 -3.47 -15.35
N GLU A 54 -8.09 -4.34 -14.35
CA GLU A 54 -8.71 -5.68 -14.47
C GLU A 54 -10.24 -5.70 -14.26
N LEU A 55 -10.81 -4.53 -13.96
CA LEU A 55 -12.25 -4.29 -13.87
C LEU A 55 -12.83 -3.59 -15.11
N MET A 56 -11.96 -2.94 -15.90
CA MET A 56 -12.29 -2.32 -17.19
C MET A 56 -12.46 -3.39 -18.26
#